data_AF-A0A8T7KHN5-F1
#
_entry.id   AF-A0A8T7KHN5-F1
#
_cell.length_a   1.000
_cell.length_b   1.000
_cell.length_c   1.000
_cell.angle_alpha   90.00
_cell.angle_beta   90.00
_cell.angle_gamma   90.00
#
_symmetry.space_group_name_H-M   'P 1'
#
loop_
_entity.id
_entity.type
_entity.pdbx_description
1 polymer ?
#
loop_
_entity_poly.entity_id
_entity_poly.type
_entity_poly.pdbx_seq_one_letter_code
_entity_poly.pdbx_strand_id
1 'polypeptide(L)'
;MMTWNYRVFREDDGDYVVREVFYAEDGSILGCTANPVEPFGRTLDELKASIADFEAALSLPVLSLADVPQPALSRKQARRERTLSSAEVRARLGLDPAAVAKQEAS
;
A
#
# COMPACT_ATOMS: atom_id res chain seq x y z
N MET A 1 -6.38 -8.51 -21.01
CA MET A 1 -5.81 -9.22 -19.86
C MET A 1 -4.91 -8.26 -19.09
N MET A 2 -5.03 -8.15 -17.77
CA MET A 2 -4.00 -7.49 -16.96
C MET A 2 -2.74 -8.34 -16.99
N THR A 3 -1.60 -7.72 -17.30
CA THR A 3 -0.29 -8.39 -17.29
C THR A 3 0.54 -7.85 -16.16
N TRP A 4 1.49 -8.66 -15.70
CA TRP A 4 2.43 -8.27 -14.67
C TRP A 4 3.85 -8.60 -15.16
N ASN A 5 4.82 -7.80 -14.73
CA ASN A 5 6.22 -7.99 -15.12
C ASN A 5 7.15 -7.45 -14.02
N TYR A 6 8.31 -8.09 -13.83
CA TYR A 6 9.33 -7.59 -12.92
C TYR A 6 10.04 -6.38 -13.52
N ARG A 7 10.15 -5.29 -12.75
CA ARG A 7 10.91 -4.10 -13.16
C ARG A 7 11.82 -3.66 -12.04
N VAL A 8 12.99 -3.15 -12.45
CA VAL A 8 13.93 -2.51 -11.55
C VAL A 8 13.48 -1.10 -11.28
N PHE A 9 13.45 -0.74 -10.01
CA PHE A 9 13.18 0.57 -9.49
C PHE A 9 14.43 1.16 -8.86
N ARG A 10 14.60 2.47 -9.04
CA ARG A 10 15.56 3.25 -8.28
C ARG A 10 14.84 4.00 -7.17
N GLU A 11 15.23 3.72 -5.93
CA GLU A 11 14.74 4.45 -4.76
C GLU A 11 15.40 5.83 -4.64
N ASP A 12 14.82 6.70 -3.82
CA ASP A 12 15.33 8.06 -3.59
C ASP A 12 16.72 8.06 -2.93
N ASP A 13 17.03 7.04 -2.13
CA ASP A 13 18.35 6.84 -1.51
C ASP A 13 19.44 6.39 -2.52
N GLY A 14 19.02 6.00 -3.73
CA GLY A 14 19.89 5.53 -4.80
C GLY A 14 20.01 4.01 -4.92
N ASP A 15 19.37 3.26 -4.03
CA ASP A 15 19.29 1.80 -4.10
C ASP A 15 18.46 1.31 -5.30
N TYR A 16 18.85 0.15 -5.83
CA TYR A 16 18.11 -0.54 -6.89
C TYR A 16 17.35 -1.71 -6.30
N VAL A 17 16.05 -1.75 -6.56
CA VAL A 17 15.15 -2.80 -6.06
C VAL A 17 14.29 -3.35 -7.18
N VAL A 18 13.91 -4.62 -7.11
CA VAL A 18 12.97 -5.21 -8.07
C VAL A 18 11.57 -5.22 -7.47
N ARG A 19 10.59 -4.74 -8.25
CA ARG A 19 9.16 -4.78 -7.90
C ARG A 19 8.34 -5.38 -9.03
N GLU A 20 7.19 -5.93 -8.67
CA GLU A 20 6.20 -6.40 -9.64
C GLU A 20 5.37 -5.22 -10.11
N VAL A 21 5.35 -4.97 -11.42
CA VAL A 21 4.59 -3.90 -12.06
C VAL A 21 3.40 -4.51 -12.80
N PHE A 22 2.23 -3.98 -12.51
CA PHE A 22 0.98 -4.37 -13.14
C PHE A 22 0.65 -3.41 -14.28
N TYR A 23 0.33 -3.95 -15.45
CA TYR A 23 -0.01 -3.19 -16.65
C TYR A 23 -1.47 -3.43 -17.04
N ALA A 24 -2.09 -2.38 -17.56
CA ALA A 24 -3.39 -2.41 -18.20
C ALA A 24 -3.30 -3.10 -19.56
N GLU A 25 -4.46 -3.41 -20.14
CA GLU A 25 -4.55 -3.99 -21.49
C GLU A 25 -3.95 -3.06 -22.57
N ASP A 26 -3.96 -1.76 -22.31
CA ASP A 26 -3.38 -0.71 -23.15
C ASP A 26 -1.85 -0.55 -22.95
N GLY A 27 -1.24 -1.34 -22.05
CA GLY A 27 0.18 -1.24 -21.72
C GLY A 27 0.54 -0.12 -20.75
N SER A 28 -0.45 0.66 -20.28
CA SER A 28 -0.26 1.65 -19.22
C SER A 28 0.01 0.98 -17.87
N ILE A 29 0.94 1.54 -17.07
CA ILE A 29 1.22 1.04 -15.72
C ILE A 29 -0.01 1.33 -14.83
N LEU A 30 -0.52 0.29 -14.16
CA LEU A 30 -1.61 0.40 -13.19
C LEU A 30 -1.10 0.60 -11.76
N GLY A 31 0.06 0.03 -11.44
CA GLY A 31 0.64 0.06 -10.11
C GLY A 31 1.84 -0.87 -9.98
N CYS A 32 2.48 -0.82 -8.82
CA CYS A 32 3.54 -1.77 -8.45
C CYS A 32 3.34 -2.28 -7.02
N THR A 33 4.04 -3.36 -6.65
CA THR A 33 4.10 -3.81 -5.27
C THR A 33 4.76 -2.77 -4.36
N ALA A 34 4.29 -2.65 -3.12
CA ALA A 34 4.82 -1.68 -2.16
C ALA A 34 6.25 -2.03 -1.73
N ASN A 35 6.49 -3.32 -1.47
CA ASN A 35 7.77 -3.83 -1.01
C ASN A 35 8.56 -4.45 -2.17
N PRO A 36 9.90 -4.38 -2.12
CA PRO A 36 10.75 -5.11 -3.04
C PRO A 36 10.50 -6.61 -2.92
N VAL A 37 10.65 -7.32 -4.04
CA VAL A 37 10.37 -8.76 -4.14
C VAL A 37 11.68 -9.51 -4.20
N GLU A 38 11.77 -10.61 -3.47
CA GLU A 38 12.95 -11.49 -3.46
C GLU A 38 12.69 -12.70 -4.37
N PRO A 39 13.73 -13.24 -5.06
CA PRO A 39 13.56 -14.45 -5.85
C PRO A 39 13.23 -15.63 -4.95
N PHE A 40 12.17 -16.35 -5.29
CA PHE A 40 11.68 -17.49 -4.51
C PHE A 40 11.36 -18.67 -5.42
N GLY A 41 11.57 -19.89 -4.90
CA GLY A 41 11.20 -21.14 -5.54
C GLY A 41 11.21 -22.27 -4.52
N ARG A 42 10.29 -23.25 -4.63
CA ARG A 42 10.28 -24.44 -3.76
C ARG A 42 11.29 -25.49 -4.21
N THR A 43 11.74 -25.38 -5.45
CA THR A 43 12.78 -26.20 -6.08
C THR A 43 13.89 -25.30 -6.64
N LEU A 44 15.07 -25.88 -6.87
CA LEU A 44 16.19 -25.15 -7.49
C LEU A 44 15.84 -24.65 -8.90
N ASP A 45 15.01 -25.39 -9.64
CA ASP A 45 14.60 -25.01 -10.99
C ASP A 45 13.66 -23.79 -10.96
N GLU A 46 12.67 -23.78 -10.04
CA GLU A 46 11.81 -22.61 -9.83
C GLU A 46 12.61 -21.39 -9.35
N LEU A 47 13.57 -21.57 -8.45
CA LEU A 47 14.42 -20.47 -7.99
C LEU A 47 15.27 -19.91 -9.15
N LYS A 48 15.79 -20.79 -10.01
CA LYS A 48 16.56 -20.40 -11.19
C LYS A 48 15.69 -19.66 -12.20
N ALA A 49 14.45 -20.11 -12.43
CA ALA A 49 13.48 -19.40 -13.26
C ALA A 49 13.19 -18.00 -12.70
N SER A 50 12.88 -17.89 -11.40
CA SER A 50 12.68 -16.58 -10.74
C SER A 50 13.89 -15.65 -10.90
N ILE A 51 15.12 -16.17 -10.78
CA ILE A 51 16.33 -15.35 -10.99
C ILE A 51 16.45 -14.90 -12.46
N ALA A 52 16.13 -15.77 -13.42
CA ALA A 52 16.17 -15.41 -14.83
C ALA A 52 15.14 -14.33 -15.19
N ASP A 53 13.95 -14.36 -14.57
CA ASP A 53 12.96 -13.30 -14.69
C ASP A 53 13.47 -11.95 -14.14
N PHE A 54 14.22 -11.98 -13.02
CA PHE A 54 14.87 -10.78 -12.47
C PHE A 54 16.01 -10.28 -13.36
N GLU A 55 16.78 -11.18 -13.97
CA GLU A 55 17.82 -10.84 -14.93
C GLU A 55 17.23 -10.16 -16.18
N ALA A 56 16.09 -10.66 -16.67
CA ALA A 56 15.35 -10.03 -17.75
C ALA A 56 14.88 -8.61 -17.37
N ALA A 57 14.48 -8.40 -16.12
CA ALA A 57 14.10 -7.08 -15.62
C ALA A 57 15.27 -6.07 -15.61
N LEU A 58 16.51 -6.51 -15.40
CA LEU A 58 17.71 -5.66 -15.46
C LEU A 58 18.00 -5.14 -16.88
N SER A 59 17.54 -5.85 -17.91
CA SER A 59 17.67 -5.42 -19.31
C SER A 59 16.64 -4.35 -19.71
N LEU A 60 15.64 -4.11 -18.87
CA LEU A 60 14.57 -3.15 -19.11
C LEU A 60 14.90 -1.79 -18.47
N PRO A 61 14.27 -0.69 -18.94
CA PRO A 61 14.51 0.63 -18.38
C PRO A 61 14.16 0.69 -16.88
N VAL A 62 15.06 1.27 -16.09
CA VAL A 62 14.85 1.47 -14.66
C VAL A 62 13.74 2.50 -14.46
N LEU A 63 12.78 2.16 -13.61
CA LEU A 63 11.66 3.02 -13.24
C LEU A 63 11.92 3.70 -11.90
N SER A 64 11.16 4.74 -11.59
CA SER A 64 11.12 5.36 -10.26
C SER A 64 9.69 5.30 -9.71
N LEU A 65 9.53 5.47 -8.40
CA LEU A 65 8.20 5.57 -7.79
C LEU A 65 7.38 6.77 -8.31
N ALA A 66 8.03 7.75 -8.95
CA ALA A 66 7.35 8.86 -9.61
C ALA A 66 6.69 8.46 -10.94
N ASP A 67 7.17 7.40 -11.60
CA ASP A 67 6.62 6.91 -12.87
C ASP A 67 5.37 6.04 -12.67
N VAL A 68 5.18 5.50 -11.46
CA VAL A 68 4.02 4.68 -11.14
C VAL A 68 2.88 5.60 -10.73
N PRO A 69 1.69 5.49 -11.34
CA PRO A 69 0.54 6.25 -10.89
C PRO A 69 0.25 5.86 -9.45
N GLN A 70 0.53 6.77 -8.53
CA GLN A 70 0.09 6.61 -7.16
C GLN A 70 -1.43 6.56 -7.21
N PRO A 71 -2.09 5.55 -6.60
CA PRO A 71 -3.52 5.60 -6.46
C PRO A 71 -3.79 6.90 -5.74
N ALA A 72 -4.43 7.85 -6.44
CA ALA A 72 -4.84 9.10 -5.83
C ALA A 72 -5.58 8.70 -4.58
N LEU A 73 -4.98 8.93 -3.40
CA LEU A 73 -5.63 8.70 -2.12
C LEU A 73 -6.97 9.39 -2.29
N SER A 74 -8.02 8.58 -2.44
CA SER A 74 -9.28 9.09 -2.93
C SER A 74 -9.63 10.25 -2.04
N ARG A 75 -10.00 11.37 -2.65
CA ARG A 75 -10.49 12.59 -1.99
C ARG A 75 -11.50 12.32 -0.86
N LYS A 76 -12.06 11.11 -0.76
CA LYS A 76 -12.69 10.53 0.43
C LYS A 76 -11.93 10.69 1.75
N GLN A 77 -10.60 10.71 1.80
CA GLN A 77 -9.87 11.00 3.07
C GLN A 77 -9.90 12.49 3.43
N ALA A 78 -9.96 13.39 2.46
CA ALA A 78 -10.19 14.81 2.71
C ALA A 78 -11.64 15.09 3.17
N ARG A 79 -12.56 14.15 2.91
CA ARG A 79 -13.93 14.14 3.42
C ARG A 79 -14.10 13.16 4.60
N ARG A 80 -13.11 13.03 5.48
CA ARG A 80 -13.36 12.56 6.86
C ARG A 80 -13.99 13.72 7.61
N GLU A 81 -15.23 14.02 7.27
CA GLU A 81 -16.04 15.05 7.92
C GLU A 81 -16.26 14.64 9.39
N ARG A 82 -15.54 15.31 10.30
CA ARG A 82 -15.82 15.46 11.74
C ARG A 82 -16.50 14.23 12.40
N THR A 83 -15.72 13.17 12.61
CA THR A 83 -16.14 12.14 13.57
C THR A 83 -15.99 12.72 14.98
N LEU A 84 -17.11 12.95 15.67
CA LEU A 84 -17.10 13.32 17.08
C LEU A 84 -16.42 12.20 17.88
N SER A 85 -15.49 12.57 18.76
CA SER A 85 -14.90 11.61 19.68
C SER A 85 -15.98 11.00 20.58
N SER A 86 -15.78 9.77 21.05
CA SER A 86 -16.71 9.08 21.97
C SER A 86 -17.09 9.96 23.18
N ALA A 87 -16.13 10.72 23.72
CA ALA A 87 -16.38 11.67 24.80
C ALA A 87 -17.35 12.81 24.40
N GLU A 88 -17.25 13.30 23.17
CA GLU A 88 -18.03 14.41 22.65
C GLU A 88 -19.47 13.99 22.30
N VAL A 89 -19.66 12.74 21.86
CA VAL A 89 -20.98 12.12 21.70
C VAL A 89 -21.67 11.95 23.05
N ARG A 90 -20.95 11.51 24.08
CA ARG A 90 -21.51 11.32 25.43
C ARG A 90 -21.96 12.63 26.08
N ALA A 91 -21.16 13.69 25.94
CA ALA A 91 -21.51 15.03 26.42
C ALA A 91 -22.76 15.58 25.74
N ARG A 92 -22.91 15.40 24.42
CA ARG A 92 -24.10 15.82 23.67
C ARG A 92 -25.38 15.06 24.04
N LEU A 93 -25.23 13.80 24.42
CA LEU A 93 -26.36 12.94 24.83
C LEU A 93 -26.67 13.06 26.34
N GLY A 94 -25.94 13.90 27.09
CA GLY A 94 -26.15 14.08 28.54
C GLY A 94 -25.76 12.88 29.39
N LEU A 95 -24.88 12.00 28.86
CA LEU A 95 -24.45 10.74 29.50
C LEU A 95 -23.16 10.93 30.31
N ASP A 96 -23.16 11.95 31.17
CA ASP A 96 -22.06 12.26 32.07
C ASP A 96 -21.90 11.15 33.13
N PRO A 97 -20.71 10.54 33.28
CA PRO A 97 -20.49 9.52 34.32
C PRO A 97 -20.50 10.10 35.74
N ALA A 98 -20.55 11.43 35.90
CA ALA A 98 -20.58 12.09 37.21
C ALA A 98 -21.98 12.15 37.85
N ALA A 99 -23.05 11.80 37.14
CA ALA A 99 -24.41 11.82 37.70
C ALA A 99 -24.83 10.51 38.41
N VAL A 100 -24.13 9.39 38.18
CA VAL A 100 -24.53 8.07 38.71
C VAL A 100 -23.80 7.71 40.02
N ALA A 101 -22.88 8.54 40.52
CA ALA A 101 -22.09 8.23 41.72
C ALA A 101 -22.62 8.84 43.03
N LYS A 102 -23.85 9.39 43.07
CA LYS A 102 -24.39 10.05 44.28
C LYS A 102 -25.73 9.51 44.81
N GLN A 103 -26.17 8.33 44.37
CA GLN A 103 -27.42 7.73 44.87
C GLN A 103 -27.30 6.27 45.34
N GLU A 104 -26.18 5.84 45.91
CA GLU A 104 -26.17 4.62 46.76
C GLU A 104 -25.20 4.81 47.93
N ALA A 105 -25.57 5.68 48.87
CA ALA A 105 -25.08 5.69 50.24
C ALA A 105 -26.12 6.40 51.11
N SER A 106 -27.21 5.71 51.42
CA SER A 106 -27.93 5.88 52.69
C SER A 106 -28.87 4.72 52.96
#